data_AF-A0AAW2EYD1-F1
#
_entry.id   AF-A0AAW2EYD1-F1
#
_cell.length_a   1.000
_cell.length_b   1.000
_cell.length_c   1.000
_cell.angle_alpha   90.00
_cell.angle_beta   90.00
_cell.angle_gamma   90.00
#
_symmetry.space_group_name_H-M   'P 1'
#
loop_
_entity.id
_entity.type
_entity.pdbx_description
1 polymer ?
#
loop_
_entity_poly.entity_id
_entity_poly.type
_entity_poly.pdbx_seq_one_letter_code
_entity_poly.pdbx_strand_id
1 'polypeptide(L)'
;MSYFGQQSKQQMCANYRKGSCNNAACAFVHSYKYCFNYQNTRCTNANCKYLHITSVAQARYETTDVVTNQLRYEVGRTLQNTNICGDYKTGQCSRENCQRRHIWHRDVLDCVVCCDTIVRDTFGAANCGHIFCNTCALKCEGPSQNSNILTVVCPVCRSVGGYEQLH
;
A
#
# COMPACT_ATOMS: atom_id res chain seq x y z
N MET A 1 16.59 34.10 -24.55
CA MET A 1 15.19 34.02 -24.10
C MET A 1 15.14 33.07 -22.92
N SER A 2 14.98 33.62 -21.71
CA SER A 2 15.13 32.89 -20.45
C SER A 2 13.76 32.42 -19.97
N TYR A 3 13.48 31.12 -20.06
CA TYR A 3 12.26 30.53 -19.51
C TYR A 3 12.44 30.32 -18.00
N PHE A 4 11.94 31.26 -17.19
CA PHE A 4 11.70 31.04 -15.76
C PHE A 4 10.45 30.17 -15.62
N GLY A 5 10.64 28.88 -15.35
CA GLY A 5 9.56 27.98 -14.96
C GLY A 5 9.05 28.34 -13.56
N GLN A 6 7.80 28.81 -13.48
CA GLN A 6 7.10 29.04 -12.22
C GLN A 6 6.97 27.72 -11.46
N GLN A 7 7.67 27.58 -10.33
CA GLN A 7 7.43 26.51 -9.37
C GLN A 7 6.06 26.74 -8.70
N SER A 8 5.01 26.13 -9.24
CA SER A 8 3.72 26.06 -8.54
C SER A 8 3.92 25.25 -7.26
N LYS A 9 3.74 25.87 -6.08
CA LYS A 9 3.68 25.16 -4.79
C LYS A 9 2.67 24.03 -4.92
N GLN A 10 3.14 22.79 -4.86
CA GLN A 10 2.27 21.62 -4.97
C GLN A 10 1.23 21.63 -3.85
N GLN A 11 -0.04 21.37 -4.19
CA GLN A 11 -1.15 21.46 -3.25
C GLN A 11 -1.22 20.20 -2.37
N MET A 12 -1.67 20.37 -1.11
CA MET A 12 -1.89 19.25 -0.18
C MET A 12 -3.09 18.40 -0.60
N CYS A 13 -2.98 17.08 -0.45
CA CYS A 13 -4.07 16.17 -0.82
C CYS A 13 -5.25 16.26 0.16
N ALA A 14 -6.38 16.76 -0.33
CA ALA A 14 -7.61 16.88 0.45
C ALA A 14 -8.15 15.51 0.93
N ASN A 15 -8.01 14.47 0.10
CA ASN A 15 -8.43 13.11 0.45
C ASN A 15 -7.52 12.51 1.52
N TYR A 16 -6.22 12.79 1.48
CA TYR A 16 -5.28 12.32 2.51
C TYR A 16 -5.58 12.98 3.86
N ARG A 17 -5.84 14.29 3.86
CA ARG A 17 -6.25 15.02 5.08
C ARG A 17 -7.52 14.44 5.72
N LYS A 18 -8.41 13.86 4.91
CA LYS A 18 -9.64 13.18 5.35
C LYS A 18 -9.43 11.69 5.66
N GLY A 19 -8.22 11.16 5.51
CA GLY A 19 -7.89 9.74 5.73
C GLY A 19 -8.41 8.79 4.64
N SER A 20 -8.79 9.31 3.47
CA SER A 20 -9.41 8.52 2.38
C SER A 20 -8.54 8.41 1.13
N CYS A 21 -7.34 8.99 1.11
CA CYS A 21 -6.41 8.80 -0.01
C CYS A 21 -5.68 7.47 0.12
N ASN A 22 -5.85 6.62 -0.90
CA ASN A 22 -5.23 5.31 -1.06
C ASN A 22 -4.24 5.26 -2.23
N ASN A 23 -4.01 6.38 -2.91
CA ASN A 23 -3.08 6.45 -4.05
C ASN A 23 -1.64 6.61 -3.54
N ALA A 24 -0.81 5.59 -3.75
CA ALA A 24 0.60 5.59 -3.36
C ALA A 24 1.46 6.55 -4.21
N ALA A 25 0.99 6.88 -5.42
CA ALA A 25 1.60 7.84 -6.34
C ALA A 25 0.75 9.12 -6.45
N CYS A 26 0.12 9.55 -5.35
CA CYS A 26 -0.72 10.75 -5.36
C CYS A 26 0.06 11.96 -5.90
N ALA A 27 -0.56 12.69 -6.84
CA ALA A 27 0.01 13.89 -7.44
C ALA A 27 0.01 15.11 -6.48
N PHE A 28 -0.55 14.95 -5.29
CA PHE A 28 -0.66 15.97 -4.25
C PHE A 28 0.19 15.61 -3.04
N VAL A 29 0.66 16.61 -2.32
CA VAL A 29 1.57 16.40 -1.19
C VAL A 29 0.81 15.84 0.02
N HIS A 30 1.40 14.83 0.65
CA HIS A 30 0.91 14.19 1.87
C HIS A 30 1.83 14.49 3.06
N SER A 31 1.24 14.75 4.23
CA SER A 31 1.96 14.89 5.50
C SER A 31 1.98 13.55 6.24
N TYR A 32 3.01 12.74 5.96
CA TYR A 32 3.11 11.39 6.51
C TYR A 32 3.57 11.36 7.96
N LYS A 33 3.26 10.27 8.67
CA LYS A 33 3.82 9.96 10.00
C LYS A 33 4.93 8.93 9.88
N TYR A 34 6.13 9.31 10.32
CA TYR A 34 7.34 8.49 10.20
C TYR A 34 7.65 7.71 11.49
N CYS A 35 8.26 6.55 11.35
CA CYS A 35 8.63 5.73 12.50
C CYS A 35 9.93 6.24 13.13
N PHE A 36 9.83 6.81 14.32
CA PHE A 36 10.97 7.29 15.09
C PHE A 36 12.03 6.20 15.34
N ASN A 37 11.61 4.98 15.69
CA ASN A 37 12.55 3.87 15.95
C ASN A 37 13.31 3.45 14.70
N TYR A 38 12.66 3.48 13.53
CA TYR A 38 13.33 3.18 12.26
C TYR A 38 14.34 4.24 11.87
N GLN A 39 14.05 5.52 12.13
CA GLN A 39 14.94 6.62 11.78
C GLN A 39 16.20 6.68 12.65
N ASN A 40 16.13 6.22 13.90
CA ASN A 40 17.27 6.26 14.82
C ASN A 40 18.11 4.98 14.82
N THR A 41 17.48 3.80 14.71
CA THR A 41 18.19 2.52 14.79
C THR A 41 17.55 1.46 13.88
N ARG A 42 16.57 0.71 14.40
CA ARG A 42 15.83 -0.32 13.69
C ARG A 42 14.48 -0.51 14.36
N CYS A 43 13.41 -0.52 13.57
CA CYS A 43 12.09 -0.89 14.08
C CYS A 43 11.93 -2.42 14.08
N THR A 44 11.58 -2.99 15.23
CA THR A 44 11.32 -4.44 15.40
C THR A 44 9.84 -4.79 15.25
N ASN A 45 8.95 -3.80 15.18
CA ASN A 45 7.51 -4.03 15.03
C ASN A 45 7.18 -4.42 13.58
N ALA A 46 6.79 -5.69 13.38
CA ALA A 46 6.39 -6.23 12.09
C ALA A 46 5.16 -5.54 11.48
N ASN A 47 4.26 -5.01 12.32
CA ASN A 47 3.04 -4.31 11.92
C ASN A 47 3.11 -2.81 12.25
N CYS A 48 4.28 -2.18 12.11
CA CYS A 48 4.45 -0.77 12.44
C CYS A 48 3.54 0.12 11.57
N LYS A 49 2.64 0.88 12.20
CA LYS A 49 1.71 1.78 11.49
C LYS A 49 2.34 3.04 10.89
N TYR A 50 3.63 3.28 11.14
CA TYR A 50 4.36 4.47 10.68
C TYR A 50 5.34 4.11 9.57
N LEU A 51 5.62 5.06 8.67
CA LEU A 51 6.51 4.82 7.52
C LEU A 51 7.95 4.52 7.95
N HIS A 52 8.55 3.48 7.39
CA HIS A 52 9.95 3.11 7.54
C HIS A 52 10.81 3.68 6.41
N ILE A 53 11.05 4.99 6.48
CA ILE A 53 12.01 5.68 5.61
C ILE A 53 13.10 6.34 6.45
N THR A 54 14.28 6.53 5.87
CA THR A 54 15.39 7.21 6.55
C THR A 54 15.08 8.70 6.73
N SER A 55 15.71 9.33 7.71
CA SER A 55 15.59 10.79 7.94
C SER A 55 16.03 11.60 6.71
N VAL A 56 17.04 11.13 5.98
CA VAL A 56 17.49 11.72 4.71
C VAL A 56 16.40 11.63 3.63
N ALA A 57 15.73 10.47 3.51
CA ALA A 57 14.65 10.30 2.55
C ALA A 57 13.41 11.15 2.89
N GLN A 58 13.08 11.28 4.19
CA GLN A 58 12.05 12.20 4.67
C GLN A 58 12.40 13.64 4.25
N ALA A 59 13.59 14.13 4.62
CA ALA A 59 13.99 15.50 4.33
C ALA A 59 13.97 15.80 2.83
N ARG A 60 14.40 14.85 1.98
CA ARG A 60 14.28 14.99 0.52
C ARG A 60 12.84 15.12 0.07
N TYR A 61 11.93 14.27 0.54
CA TYR A 61 10.52 14.36 0.17
C TYR A 61 9.91 15.68 0.64
N GLU A 62 10.14 16.10 1.88
CA GLU A 62 9.60 17.36 2.43
C GLU A 62 10.16 18.62 1.77
N THR A 63 11.31 18.54 1.10
CA THR A 63 11.94 19.68 0.41
C THR A 63 11.70 19.70 -1.09
N THR A 64 11.54 18.53 -1.72
CA THR A 64 11.44 18.41 -3.19
C THR A 64 10.07 17.95 -3.66
N ASP A 65 9.24 17.44 -2.75
CA ASP A 65 7.98 16.74 -3.03
C ASP A 65 8.12 15.55 -4.01
N VAL A 66 9.36 15.08 -4.24
CA VAL A 66 9.61 13.94 -5.13
C VAL A 66 9.34 12.64 -4.38
N VAL A 67 8.31 11.93 -4.84
CA VAL A 67 7.93 10.62 -4.30
C VAL A 67 8.89 9.54 -4.82
N THR A 68 9.74 9.01 -3.94
CA THR A 68 10.63 7.88 -4.26
C THR A 68 9.91 6.54 -4.20
N ASN A 69 10.43 5.51 -4.87
CA ASN A 69 9.84 4.16 -4.81
C ASN A 69 9.78 3.62 -3.37
N GLN A 70 10.80 3.87 -2.54
CA GLN A 70 10.77 3.49 -1.12
C GLN A 70 9.61 4.15 -0.37
N LEU A 71 9.36 5.44 -0.61
CA LEU A 71 8.22 6.14 -0.02
C LEU A 71 6.90 5.54 -0.52
N ARG A 72 6.76 5.26 -1.81
CA ARG A 72 5.56 4.60 -2.37
C ARG A 72 5.29 3.26 -1.70
N TYR A 73 6.31 2.45 -1.48
CA TYR A 73 6.19 1.14 -0.83
C TYR A 73 5.71 1.26 0.62
N GLU A 74 6.33 2.15 1.40
CA GLU A 74 5.94 2.35 2.80
C GLU A 74 4.53 2.96 2.93
N VAL A 75 4.19 3.87 2.01
CA VAL A 75 2.86 4.48 1.95
C VAL A 75 1.82 3.43 1.57
N GLY A 76 2.07 2.64 0.53
CA GLY A 76 1.22 1.50 0.18
C GLY A 76 1.04 0.53 1.34
N ARG A 77 2.13 0.22 2.05
CA ARG A 77 2.11 -0.65 3.24
C ARG A 77 1.24 -0.10 4.37
N THR A 78 1.28 1.20 4.64
CA THR A 78 0.52 1.81 5.73
C THR A 78 -0.91 2.19 5.35
N LEU A 79 -1.19 2.39 4.07
CA LEU A 79 -2.53 2.70 3.55
C LEU A 79 -3.38 1.46 3.28
N GLN A 80 -2.77 0.26 3.20
CA GLN A 80 -3.54 -0.97 3.10
C GLN A 80 -4.24 -1.30 4.40
N ASN A 81 -5.48 -0.82 4.51
CA ASN A 81 -6.41 -1.29 5.50
C ASN A 81 -6.82 -2.73 5.17
N THR A 82 -6.35 -3.66 6.01
CA THR A 82 -6.59 -5.10 5.90
C THR A 82 -8.00 -5.52 6.34
N ASN A 83 -8.79 -4.59 6.88
CA ASN A 83 -10.17 -4.83 7.31
C ASN A 83 -11.14 -4.88 6.11
N ILE A 84 -10.87 -5.77 5.15
CA ILE A 84 -11.68 -5.95 3.95
C ILE A 84 -12.96 -6.72 4.30
N CYS A 85 -14.09 -6.31 3.74
CA CYS A 85 -15.34 -6.99 3.91
C CYS A 85 -15.38 -8.27 3.04
N GLY A 86 -15.26 -9.44 3.69
CA GLY A 86 -15.39 -10.74 3.02
C GLY A 86 -16.73 -10.92 2.30
N ASP A 87 -17.83 -10.42 2.88
CA ASP A 87 -19.16 -10.51 2.27
C ASP A 87 -19.27 -9.62 1.02
N TYR A 88 -18.57 -8.48 1.00
CA TYR A 88 -18.60 -7.59 -0.16
C TYR A 88 -17.71 -8.09 -1.29
N LYS A 89 -16.61 -8.78 -0.97
CA LYS A 89 -15.75 -9.49 -1.93
C LYS A 89 -16.59 -10.46 -2.78
N THR A 90 -17.58 -11.14 -2.20
CA THR A 90 -18.45 -12.08 -2.92
C THR A 90 -19.73 -11.44 -3.47
N GLY A 91 -19.88 -10.11 -3.35
CA GLY A 91 -21.08 -9.38 -3.78
C GLY A 91 -22.29 -9.55 -2.88
N GLN A 92 -22.13 -10.09 -1.68
CA GLN A 92 -23.22 -10.48 -0.76
C GLN A 92 -23.37 -9.58 0.47
N CYS A 93 -22.53 -8.56 0.63
CA CYS A 93 -22.69 -7.65 1.77
C CYS A 93 -23.93 -6.77 1.60
N SER A 94 -24.94 -6.99 2.43
CA SER A 94 -26.17 -6.20 2.53
C SER A 94 -26.15 -5.18 3.67
N ARG A 95 -25.03 -5.04 4.40
CA ARG A 95 -24.91 -4.11 5.53
C ARG A 95 -24.82 -2.67 4.99
N GLU A 96 -25.82 -1.84 5.28
CA GLU A 96 -25.86 -0.44 4.84
C GLU A 96 -24.68 0.39 5.36
N ASN A 97 -24.24 0.16 6.61
CA ASN A 97 -23.11 0.83 7.24
C ASN A 97 -22.00 -0.17 7.61
N CYS A 98 -21.51 -0.92 6.63
CA CYS A 98 -20.45 -1.89 6.86
C CYS A 98 -19.17 -1.21 7.37
N GLN A 99 -18.71 -1.61 8.56
CA GLN A 99 -17.47 -1.10 9.18
C GLN A 99 -16.20 -1.66 8.52
N ARG A 100 -16.36 -2.56 7.55
CA ARG A 100 -15.28 -3.19 6.80
C ARG A 100 -15.20 -2.59 5.40
N ARG A 101 -13.99 -2.51 4.86
CA ARG A 101 -13.71 -1.90 3.56
C ARG A 101 -14.34 -2.72 2.43
N HIS A 102 -15.19 -2.07 1.66
CA HIS A 102 -15.76 -2.59 0.42
C HIS A 102 -14.78 -2.29 -0.72
N ILE A 103 -14.17 -3.32 -1.29
CA ILE A 103 -13.29 -3.22 -2.46
C ILE A 103 -14.07 -3.82 -3.62
N TRP A 104 -14.36 -3.02 -4.65
CA TRP A 104 -15.15 -3.42 -5.80
C TRP A 104 -14.29 -3.61 -7.05
N HIS A 105 -14.79 -4.39 -8.00
CA HIS A 105 -14.09 -4.77 -9.24
C HIS A 105 -13.65 -3.59 -10.15
N ARG A 106 -14.20 -2.40 -9.94
CA ARG A 106 -13.86 -1.18 -10.68
C ARG A 106 -12.89 -0.27 -9.93
N ASP A 107 -12.55 -0.62 -8.70
CA ASP A 107 -11.60 0.15 -7.92
C ASP A 107 -10.21 -0.03 -8.52
N VAL A 108 -9.63 1.06 -8.98
CA VAL A 108 -8.23 1.09 -9.42
C VAL A 108 -7.37 0.96 -8.16
N LEU A 109 -6.74 -0.19 -8.01
CA LEU A 109 -5.77 -0.45 -6.93
C LEU A 109 -4.37 -0.45 -7.53
N ASP A 110 -3.40 0.07 -6.79
CA ASP A 110 -1.99 -0.05 -7.18
C ASP A 110 -1.32 -1.15 -6.36
N CYS A 111 -0.50 -1.96 -7.02
CA CYS A 111 0.31 -2.97 -6.37
C CYS A 111 1.35 -2.30 -5.49
N VAL A 112 1.36 -2.63 -4.19
CA VAL A 112 2.34 -2.09 -3.24
C VAL A 112 3.77 -2.62 -3.43
N VAL A 113 3.99 -3.46 -4.43
CA VAL A 113 5.30 -4.07 -4.71
C VAL A 113 5.88 -3.61 -6.05
N CYS A 114 5.08 -3.61 -7.13
CA CYS A 114 5.53 -3.11 -8.43
C CYS A 114 5.04 -1.69 -8.74
N CYS A 115 4.12 -1.14 -7.95
CA CYS A 115 3.44 0.13 -8.21
C CYS A 115 2.61 0.16 -9.49
N ASP A 116 2.42 -0.99 -10.16
CA ASP A 116 1.54 -1.08 -11.32
C ASP A 116 0.09 -1.15 -10.88
N THR A 117 -0.79 -0.60 -11.73
CA THR A 117 -2.23 -0.73 -11.56
C THR A 117 -2.63 -2.20 -11.66
N ILE A 118 -3.40 -2.61 -10.66
CA ILE A 118 -4.00 -3.92 -10.53
C ILE A 118 -5.40 -3.87 -11.15
N VAL A 119 -5.71 -4.88 -11.96
CA VAL A 119 -7.07 -5.15 -12.47
C VAL A 119 -7.56 -6.48 -11.91
N ARG A 120 -8.88 -6.73 -11.98
CA ARG A 120 -9.57 -7.85 -11.30
C ARG A 120 -8.85 -9.19 -11.33
N ASP A 121 -8.27 -9.55 -12.48
CA ASP A 121 -7.66 -10.87 -12.67
C ASP A 121 -6.17 -10.94 -12.27
N THR A 122 -5.59 -9.81 -11.84
CA THR A 122 -4.16 -9.69 -11.56
C THR A 122 -3.84 -9.53 -10.08
N PHE A 123 -4.79 -9.68 -9.15
CA PHE A 123 -4.49 -9.65 -7.71
C PHE A 123 -5.13 -10.71 -6.84
N GLY A 124 -4.52 -10.83 -5.67
CA GLY A 124 -4.94 -11.63 -4.55
C GLY A 124 -4.66 -10.91 -3.23
N ALA A 125 -5.10 -11.53 -2.15
CA ALA A 125 -4.76 -11.12 -0.79
C ALA A 125 -3.98 -12.22 -0.09
N ALA A 126 -2.92 -11.83 0.62
CA ALA A 126 -2.30 -12.72 1.60
C ALA A 126 -3.24 -12.92 2.81
N ASN A 127 -3.08 -14.00 3.58
CA ASN A 127 -3.87 -14.27 4.80
C ASN A 127 -3.89 -13.11 5.82
N CYS A 128 -2.90 -12.22 5.77
CA CYS A 128 -2.87 -11.00 6.58
C CYS A 128 -3.74 -9.85 6.05
N GLY A 129 -4.46 -10.04 4.94
CA GLY A 129 -5.36 -9.07 4.32
C GLY A 129 -4.68 -8.04 3.41
N HIS A 130 -3.37 -8.14 3.18
CA HIS A 130 -2.64 -7.25 2.28
C HIS A 130 -2.79 -7.70 0.83
N ILE A 131 -3.05 -6.74 -0.06
CA ILE A 131 -3.32 -6.95 -1.49
C ILE A 131 -2.07 -6.61 -2.30
N PHE A 132 -1.70 -7.43 -3.25
CA PHE A 132 -0.67 -7.11 -4.25
C PHE A 132 -0.91 -7.97 -5.49
N CYS A 133 -0.26 -7.66 -6.61
CA CYS A 133 -0.51 -8.38 -7.85
C CYS A 133 0.03 -9.82 -7.81
N ASN A 134 -0.58 -10.71 -8.60
CA ASN A 134 -0.23 -12.13 -8.68
C ASN A 134 1.24 -12.32 -9.09
N THR A 135 1.73 -11.51 -10.02
CA THR A 135 3.14 -11.52 -10.46
C THR A 135 4.10 -11.19 -9.32
N CYS A 136 3.72 -10.26 -8.45
CA CYS A 136 4.52 -9.93 -7.26
C CYS A 136 4.39 -10.99 -6.17
N ALA A 137 3.24 -11.66 -6.07
CA ALA A 137 3.06 -12.78 -5.15
C ALA A 137 4.00 -13.94 -5.46
N LEU A 138 4.17 -14.30 -6.75
CA LEU A 138 5.11 -15.32 -7.20
C LEU A 138 6.58 -14.96 -6.90
N LYS A 139 6.92 -13.66 -6.86
CA LYS A 139 8.27 -13.22 -6.46
C LYS A 139 8.49 -13.25 -4.95
N CYS A 140 7.42 -13.39 -4.17
CA CYS A 140 7.44 -13.39 -2.71
C CYS A 140 7.19 -14.79 -2.14
N GLU A 141 7.56 -15.84 -2.86
CA GLU A 141 7.38 -17.23 -2.43
C GLU A 141 7.92 -17.50 -1.02
N GLY A 142 7.08 -18.12 -0.20
CA GLY A 142 7.40 -18.58 1.14
C GLY A 142 7.81 -20.05 1.18
N PRO A 143 8.16 -20.58 2.37
CA PRO A 143 8.48 -21.99 2.53
C PRO A 143 7.32 -22.88 2.10
N SER A 144 7.55 -23.72 1.09
CA SER A 144 6.56 -24.59 0.44
C SER A 144 5.94 -25.60 1.42
N GLN A 145 4.62 -25.57 1.55
CA GLN A 145 3.81 -26.57 2.26
C GLN A 145 2.53 -26.79 1.43
N ASN A 146 2.50 -27.86 0.63
CA ASN A 146 1.41 -28.31 -0.26
C ASN A 146 1.22 -27.61 -1.62
N SER A 147 0.85 -28.42 -2.61
CA SER A 147 0.85 -28.15 -4.05
C SER A 147 -0.33 -27.33 -4.60
N ASN A 148 -1.30 -26.92 -3.77
CA ASN A 148 -2.51 -26.23 -4.24
C ASN A 148 -2.69 -24.80 -3.71
N ILE A 149 -1.85 -24.32 -2.78
CA ILE A 149 -1.97 -22.97 -2.21
C ILE A 149 -0.62 -22.28 -2.29
N LEU A 150 -0.56 -21.14 -3.01
CA LEU A 150 0.64 -20.31 -3.07
C LEU A 150 0.91 -19.73 -1.67
N THR A 151 1.97 -20.20 -1.01
CA THR A 151 2.43 -19.63 0.25
C THR A 151 3.37 -18.48 -0.06
N VAL A 152 3.10 -17.30 0.49
CA VAL A 152 3.91 -16.10 0.27
C VAL A 152 4.40 -15.51 1.59
N VAL A 153 5.59 -14.92 1.57
CA VAL A 153 6.02 -13.97 2.58
C VAL A 153 5.45 -12.62 2.19
N CYS A 154 4.47 -12.12 2.94
CA CYS A 154 3.85 -10.85 2.62
C CYS A 154 4.91 -9.72 2.60
N PRO A 155 5.10 -9.00 1.48
CA PRO A 155 6.11 -7.94 1.39
C PRO A 155 5.78 -6.74 2.30
N VAL A 156 4.53 -6.68 2.78
CA VAL A 156 3.96 -5.59 3.54
C VAL A 156 4.20 -5.77 5.04
N CYS A 157 3.80 -6.90 5.62
CA CYS A 157 3.93 -7.17 7.06
C CYS A 157 4.85 -8.35 7.40
N ARG A 158 5.45 -8.99 6.39
CA ARG A 158 6.35 -10.16 6.52
C ARG A 158 5.70 -11.41 7.12
N SER A 159 4.39 -11.41 7.30
CA SER A 159 3.66 -12.63 7.68
C SER A 159 3.79 -13.66 6.57
N VAL A 160 4.07 -14.90 6.95
CA VAL A 160 4.02 -16.03 6.03
C VAL A 160 2.60 -16.60 6.06
N GLY A 161 2.01 -16.84 4.89
CA GLY A 161 0.68 -17.43 4.81
C GLY A 161 0.24 -17.70 3.38
N GLY A 162 -0.97 -18.25 3.23
CA GLY A 162 -1.58 -18.46 1.93
C GLY A 162 -1.87 -17.14 1.23
N TYR A 163 -1.79 -17.17 -0.10
CA TYR A 163 -2.20 -16.11 -0.99
C TYR A 163 -3.38 -16.59 -1.83
N GLU A 164 -4.51 -15.91 -1.69
CA GLU A 164 -5.75 -16.25 -2.39
C GLU A 164 -6.01 -15.22 -3.48
N GLN A 165 -6.12 -15.66 -4.73
CA GLN A 165 -6.54 -14.80 -5.83
C GLN A 165 -8.00 -14.35 -5.61
N LEU A 166 -8.25 -13.05 -5.78
CA LEU A 166 -9.58 -12.48 -5.59
C LEU A 166 -10.24 -12.36 -6.97
N HIS A 167 -11.19 -13.25 -7.27
CA HIS A 167 -11.94 -13.28 -8.55
C HIS A 167 -13.21 -12.42 -8.54
#